data_AF-A0A7K8GW94-F1
#
_entry.id   AF-A0A7K8GW94-F1
#
_cell.length_a   1.000
_cell.length_b   1.000
_cell.length_c   1.000
_cell.angle_alpha   90.00
_cell.angle_beta   90.00
_cell.angle_gamma   90.00
#
_symmetry.space_group_name_H-M   'P 1'
#
loop_
_entity.id
_entity.type
_entity.pdbx_description
1 polymer ?
#
loop_
_entity_poly.entity_id
_entity_poly.type
_entity_poly.pdbx_seq_one_letter_code
_entity_poly.pdbx_strand_id
1 'polypeptide(L)'
;ADPCLNGGRWMGTGCLCPPNVDGARCEFGATTINLTAGKGWGDPHLGPRVPSEVSPRHRHPPVPAELGPFVTMMARVTNRDFSEDMRDTSSPGHRRFAEEFSRTMDGIYRNVSDYRGIRVLSLSRGSVVVNYRIQLRPLPGNASLEHRALELLAVANAAAQPHNCSPSADGLCFTATSARAARAATPAVNDTELCRSHAPANFSRFYFPYRTANGLLCVTNCTLNVPGSFDCHRG
;
A
#
# COMPACT_ATOMS: atom_id res chain seq x y z
N ALA A 1 28.56 -32.30 4.74
CA ALA A 1 28.25 -30.94 5.21
C ALA A 1 27.79 -30.15 4.00
N ASP A 2 26.70 -29.37 4.12
CA ASP A 2 26.27 -28.48 3.04
C ASP A 2 27.34 -27.38 2.85
N PRO A 3 27.93 -27.22 1.66
CA PRO A 3 28.92 -26.18 1.42
C PRO A 3 28.32 -24.77 1.46
N CYS A 4 27.00 -24.63 1.28
CA CYS A 4 26.31 -23.34 1.23
C CYS A 4 25.75 -22.92 2.60
N LEU A 5 25.80 -21.62 2.86
CA LEU A 5 25.30 -20.99 4.08
C LEU A 5 23.99 -20.23 3.81
N ASN A 6 23.31 -19.79 4.88
CA ASN A 6 22.15 -18.90 4.83
C ASN A 6 21.02 -19.33 3.86
N GLY A 7 20.80 -20.64 3.70
CA GLY A 7 19.76 -21.17 2.81
C GLY A 7 20.14 -21.23 1.32
N GLY A 8 21.43 -21.06 1.01
CA GLY A 8 21.97 -21.29 -0.34
C GLY A 8 21.80 -22.74 -0.79
N ARG A 9 21.61 -22.93 -2.11
CA ARG A 9 21.47 -24.26 -2.73
C ARG A 9 22.72 -24.62 -3.51
N TRP A 10 23.34 -25.76 -3.20
CA TRP A 10 24.48 -26.26 -3.97
C TRP A 10 24.06 -26.71 -5.38
N MET A 11 24.75 -26.19 -6.40
CA MET A 11 24.47 -26.47 -7.82
C MET A 11 25.54 -27.37 -8.47
N GLY A 12 26.43 -27.99 -7.68
CA GLY A 12 27.52 -28.84 -8.18
C GLY A 12 28.84 -28.10 -8.40
N THR A 13 28.79 -26.83 -8.83
CA THR A 13 29.98 -25.99 -9.06
C THR A 13 30.06 -24.75 -8.15
N GLY A 14 28.97 -24.42 -7.46
CA GLY A 14 28.87 -23.25 -6.60
C GLY A 14 27.52 -23.16 -5.90
N CYS A 15 27.36 -22.16 -5.03
CA CYS A 15 26.12 -21.91 -4.30
C CYS A 15 25.22 -20.92 -5.05
N LEU A 16 23.95 -21.28 -5.21
CA LEU A 16 22.90 -20.35 -5.60
C LEU A 16 22.34 -19.68 -4.34
N CYS A 17 22.52 -18.37 -4.22
CA CYS A 17 22.14 -17.62 -3.03
C CYS A 17 20.70 -17.11 -3.09
N PRO A 18 19.93 -17.21 -1.98
CA PRO A 18 18.61 -16.61 -1.89
C PRO A 18 18.71 -15.07 -1.87
N PRO A 19 17.59 -14.34 -2.04
CA PRO A 19 17.59 -12.89 -1.97
C PRO A 19 18.26 -12.34 -0.70
N ASN A 20 18.94 -11.20 -0.84
CA ASN A 20 19.59 -10.46 0.24
C ASN A 20 20.83 -11.12 0.87
N VAL A 21 21.39 -12.17 0.27
CA VAL A 21 22.69 -12.75 0.64
C VAL A 21 23.57 -12.94 -0.61
N ASP A 22 24.88 -12.89 -0.42
CA ASP A 22 25.90 -12.93 -1.47
C ASP A 22 27.16 -13.68 -0.98
N GLY A 23 28.09 -13.96 -1.88
CA GLY A 23 29.33 -14.70 -1.62
C GLY A 23 29.36 -16.08 -2.27
N ALA A 24 30.54 -16.67 -2.38
CA ALA A 24 30.74 -17.97 -3.04
C ALA A 24 29.98 -19.11 -2.35
N ARG A 25 29.70 -18.93 -1.05
CA ARG A 25 28.98 -19.83 -0.17
C ARG A 25 27.73 -19.17 0.43
N CYS A 26 27.28 -18.02 -0.09
CA CYS A 26 26.20 -17.20 0.47
C CYS A 26 26.48 -16.75 1.91
N GLU A 27 27.75 -16.47 2.21
CA GLU A 27 28.27 -16.16 3.53
C GLU A 27 28.05 -14.70 3.96
N PHE A 28 27.73 -13.80 3.02
CA PHE A 28 27.60 -12.37 3.27
C PHE A 28 26.14 -11.89 3.10
N GLY A 29 25.74 -10.89 3.88
CA GLY A 29 24.49 -10.16 3.65
C GLY A 29 24.65 -9.15 2.52
N ALA A 30 23.65 -9.01 1.64
CA ALA A 30 23.68 -8.00 0.58
C ALA A 30 23.67 -6.59 1.20
N THR A 31 24.61 -5.72 0.85
CA THR A 31 24.77 -4.42 1.54
C THR A 31 23.55 -3.50 1.41
N THR A 32 22.71 -3.71 0.39
CA THR A 32 21.49 -2.95 0.12
C THR A 32 20.28 -3.87 -0.10
N ILE A 33 19.15 -3.57 0.53
CA ILE A 33 17.84 -4.18 0.27
C ILE A 33 16.87 -3.06 -0.09
N ASN A 34 16.25 -3.15 -1.27
CA ASN A 34 15.35 -2.11 -1.76
C ASN A 34 13.89 -2.44 -1.41
N LEU A 35 13.31 -1.65 -0.50
CA LEU A 35 11.91 -1.75 -0.13
C LEU A 35 11.12 -0.65 -0.83
N THR A 36 10.94 -0.81 -2.15
CA THR A 36 10.02 0.06 -2.90
C THR A 36 8.59 -0.31 -2.53
N ALA A 37 7.78 0.71 -2.22
CA ALA A 37 6.33 0.56 -2.11
C ALA A 37 5.77 0.13 -3.47
N GLY A 38 5.69 -1.19 -3.71
CA GLY A 38 5.15 -1.76 -4.93
C GLY A 38 6.11 -2.57 -5.82
N LYS A 39 7.07 -3.32 -5.24
CA LYS A 39 7.76 -4.39 -6.00
C LYS A 39 7.68 -5.73 -5.30
N GLY A 40 6.46 -6.20 -5.10
CA GLY A 40 6.15 -7.62 -5.21
C GLY A 40 5.52 -7.84 -6.57
N TRP A 41 6.08 -8.78 -7.34
CA TRP A 41 5.71 -9.22 -8.71
C TRP A 41 6.27 -8.45 -9.91
N GLY A 42 7.01 -9.21 -10.74
CA GLY A 42 7.14 -8.97 -12.18
C GLY A 42 8.57 -8.84 -12.68
N ASP A 43 9.40 -9.87 -12.52
CA ASP A 43 10.62 -9.99 -13.34
C ASP A 43 10.26 -10.78 -14.63
N PRO A 44 10.37 -10.22 -15.85
CA PRO A 44 9.87 -10.86 -17.08
C PRO A 44 10.75 -11.98 -17.63
N HIS A 45 11.84 -12.37 -16.97
CA HIS A 45 12.84 -13.26 -17.56
C HIS A 45 12.76 -14.74 -17.14
N LEU A 46 11.73 -15.17 -16.40
CA LEU A 46 11.52 -16.60 -16.13
C LEU A 46 10.19 -17.07 -16.72
N GLY A 47 10.29 -17.93 -17.75
CA GLY A 47 9.16 -18.59 -18.38
C GLY A 47 8.29 -19.42 -17.42
N PRO A 48 7.12 -19.90 -17.88
CA PRO A 48 6.07 -20.41 -17.02
C PRO A 48 6.51 -21.68 -16.30
N ARG A 49 6.65 -21.61 -14.97
CA ARG A 49 6.75 -22.82 -14.13
C ARG A 49 5.35 -23.29 -13.77
N VAL A 50 5.06 -24.52 -14.19
CA VAL A 50 3.91 -25.34 -13.80
C VAL A 50 3.86 -25.47 -12.26
N PRO A 51 2.68 -25.45 -11.62
CA PRO A 51 2.58 -25.46 -10.16
C PRO A 51 2.75 -26.88 -9.63
N SER A 52 3.87 -27.15 -8.96
CA SER A 52 3.99 -28.29 -8.04
C SER A 52 4.16 -27.79 -6.61
N GLU A 53 3.13 -28.12 -5.82
CA GLU A 53 3.09 -28.26 -4.37
C GLU A 53 3.62 -27.11 -3.50
N VAL A 54 2.66 -26.40 -2.93
CA VAL A 54 2.84 -25.37 -1.90
C VAL A 54 3.34 -26.02 -0.60
N SER A 55 4.60 -25.77 -0.26
CA SER A 55 5.11 -25.96 1.10
C SER A 55 4.71 -24.75 1.98
N PRO A 56 4.08 -24.93 3.15
CA PRO A 56 3.31 -23.87 3.81
C PRO A 56 4.10 -22.92 4.72
N ARG A 57 5.41 -22.72 4.52
CA ARG A 57 6.26 -22.10 5.57
C ARG A 57 6.59 -20.62 5.49
N HIS A 58 6.27 -19.87 4.44
CA HIS A 58 6.49 -18.42 4.45
C HIS A 58 5.27 -17.65 3.92
N ARG A 59 4.22 -17.56 4.74
CA ARG A 59 3.27 -16.45 4.59
C ARG A 59 3.96 -15.20 5.11
N HIS A 60 4.47 -14.35 4.22
CA HIS A 60 4.67 -12.95 4.59
C HIS A 60 3.31 -12.41 5.08
N PRO A 61 3.27 -11.69 6.20
CA PRO A 61 2.05 -10.99 6.58
C PRO A 61 1.71 -10.02 5.44
N PRO A 62 0.42 -9.91 5.05
CA PRO A 62 0.03 -8.87 4.12
C PRO A 62 0.45 -7.53 4.72
N VAL A 63 1.32 -6.80 4.01
CA VAL A 63 1.64 -5.41 4.33
C VAL A 63 0.30 -4.70 4.53
N PRO A 64 0.03 -4.06 5.67
CA PRO A 64 -1.23 -3.37 5.87
C PRO A 64 -1.41 -2.38 4.73
N ALA A 65 -2.49 -2.51 3.96
CA ALA A 65 -2.84 -1.66 2.81
C ALA A 65 -3.14 -0.19 3.19
N GLU A 66 -2.62 0.27 4.32
CA GLU A 66 -2.89 1.53 5.03
C GLU A 66 -1.83 2.61 4.79
N LEU A 67 -0.72 2.30 4.11
CA LEU A 67 0.40 3.23 3.92
C LEU A 67 0.34 3.93 2.56
N GLY A 68 -0.01 5.22 2.55
CA GLY A 68 -0.04 6.07 1.36
C GLY A 68 -0.73 7.42 1.59
N PRO A 69 -0.59 8.39 0.67
CA PRO A 69 -1.37 9.62 0.72
C PRO A 69 -2.86 9.29 0.58
N PHE A 70 -3.70 9.97 1.34
CA PHE A 70 -5.15 9.86 1.20
C PHE A 70 -5.83 11.22 1.27
N VAL A 71 -7.06 11.27 0.81
CA VAL A 71 -7.93 12.43 0.98
C VAL A 71 -9.17 11.98 1.71
N THR A 72 -9.47 12.60 2.85
CA THR A 72 -10.72 12.37 3.57
C THR A 72 -11.79 13.28 2.98
N MET A 73 -12.93 12.70 2.67
CA MET A 73 -14.05 13.36 2.02
C MET A 73 -15.32 13.13 2.83
N MET A 74 -16.22 14.10 2.75
CA MET A 74 -17.60 13.93 3.22
C MET A 74 -18.55 14.04 2.03
N ALA A 75 -19.48 13.10 1.94
CA ALA A 75 -20.57 13.15 0.97
C ALA A 75 -21.92 12.98 1.68
N ARG A 76 -22.95 13.64 1.17
CA ARG A 76 -24.32 13.46 1.63
C ARG A 76 -25.11 12.76 0.53
N VAL A 77 -25.56 11.54 0.80
CA VAL A 77 -26.46 10.79 -0.09
C VAL A 77 -27.89 11.19 0.24
N THR A 78 -28.67 11.61 -0.76
CA THR A 78 -30.01 12.19 -0.59
C THR A 78 -31.14 11.22 -0.92
N ASN A 79 -30.88 10.19 -1.72
CA ASN A 79 -31.88 9.22 -2.17
C ASN A 79 -31.83 7.88 -1.41
N ARG A 80 -31.26 7.88 -0.21
CA ARG A 80 -31.19 6.73 0.70
C ARG A 80 -31.49 7.19 2.12
N ASP A 81 -32.18 6.34 2.87
CA ASP A 81 -32.51 6.59 4.27
C ASP A 81 -31.46 5.93 5.19
N PHE A 82 -31.13 6.63 6.28
CA PHE A 82 -30.25 6.08 7.31
C PHE A 82 -31.03 5.16 8.25
N SER A 83 -30.55 3.92 8.41
CA SER A 83 -30.99 3.00 9.44
C SER A 83 -29.98 2.93 10.60
N GLU A 84 -30.45 2.64 11.81
CA GLU A 84 -29.58 2.67 13.00
C GLU A 84 -28.47 1.62 12.96
N ASP A 85 -28.66 0.50 12.28
CA ASP A 85 -27.62 -0.50 12.10
C ASP A 85 -26.43 0.04 11.28
N MET A 86 -26.63 1.02 10.40
CA MET A 86 -25.54 1.66 9.64
C MET A 86 -24.54 2.43 10.51
N ARG A 87 -24.90 2.73 11.76
CA ARG A 87 -24.00 3.38 12.73
C ARG A 87 -22.84 2.48 13.14
N ASP A 88 -23.06 1.18 13.19
CA ASP A 88 -22.05 0.19 13.56
C ASP A 88 -21.32 -0.31 12.31
N THR A 89 -20.00 -0.07 12.25
CA THR A 89 -19.16 -0.43 11.10
C THR A 89 -19.05 -1.94 10.84
N SER A 90 -19.38 -2.76 11.84
CA SER A 90 -19.39 -4.22 11.73
C SER A 90 -20.74 -4.78 11.24
N SER A 91 -21.79 -3.97 11.26
CA SER A 91 -23.14 -4.41 10.97
C SER A 91 -23.35 -4.78 9.48
N PRO A 92 -24.35 -5.63 9.18
CA PRO A 92 -24.72 -5.92 7.79
C PRO A 92 -25.17 -4.67 7.03
N GLY A 93 -25.95 -3.77 7.64
CA GLY A 93 -26.44 -2.54 7.00
C GLY A 93 -25.32 -1.60 6.63
N HIS A 94 -24.34 -1.40 7.52
CA HIS A 94 -23.17 -0.60 7.22
C HIS A 94 -22.37 -1.18 6.07
N ARG A 95 -22.05 -2.48 6.12
CA ARG A 95 -21.25 -3.15 5.07
C ARG A 95 -21.94 -3.07 3.71
N ARG A 96 -23.24 -3.36 3.65
CA ARG A 96 -24.02 -3.30 2.41
C ARG A 96 -23.99 -1.91 1.78
N PHE A 97 -24.26 -0.87 2.57
CA PHE A 97 -24.24 0.50 2.07
C PHE A 97 -22.82 0.95 1.70
N ALA A 98 -21.82 0.59 2.50
CA ALA A 98 -20.43 0.91 2.23
C ALA A 98 -19.93 0.27 0.93
N GLU A 99 -20.35 -0.95 0.61
CA GLU A 99 -20.07 -1.62 -0.66
C GLU A 99 -20.75 -0.92 -1.85
N GLU A 100 -22.04 -0.56 -1.73
CA GLU A 100 -22.76 0.19 -2.77
C GLU A 100 -22.06 1.54 -3.04
N PHE A 101 -21.79 2.30 -1.98
CA PHE A 101 -21.11 3.59 -2.07
C PHE A 101 -19.70 3.46 -2.66
N SER A 102 -18.92 2.47 -2.21
CA SER A 102 -17.58 2.19 -2.75
C SER A 102 -17.61 1.94 -4.26
N ARG A 103 -18.53 1.10 -4.73
CA ARG A 103 -18.68 0.82 -6.17
C ARG A 103 -19.05 2.05 -6.98
N THR A 104 -19.92 2.91 -6.45
CA THR A 104 -20.27 4.18 -7.10
C THR A 104 -19.05 5.10 -7.21
N MET A 105 -18.30 5.30 -6.13
CA MET A 105 -17.14 6.18 -6.12
C MET A 105 -15.96 5.63 -6.94
N ASP A 106 -15.74 4.32 -6.96
CA ASP A 106 -14.78 3.66 -7.84
C ASP A 106 -15.07 3.98 -9.32
N GLY A 107 -16.35 3.95 -9.71
CA GLY A 107 -16.78 4.29 -11.07
C GLY A 107 -16.54 5.76 -11.44
N ILE A 108 -16.65 6.67 -10.46
CA ILE A 108 -16.43 8.11 -10.63
C ILE A 108 -14.93 8.42 -10.73
N TYR A 109 -14.12 7.83 -9.85
CA TYR A 109 -12.69 8.12 -9.78
C TYR A 109 -11.82 7.26 -10.69
N ARG A 110 -12.37 6.33 -11.48
CA ARG A 110 -11.61 5.43 -12.36
C ARG A 110 -10.62 6.14 -13.32
N ASN A 111 -10.93 7.37 -13.72
CA ASN A 111 -10.11 8.16 -14.64
C ASN A 111 -9.07 9.05 -13.93
N VAL A 112 -9.05 9.05 -12.60
CA VAL A 112 -8.06 9.78 -11.81
C VAL A 112 -6.79 8.92 -11.76
N SER A 113 -5.70 9.40 -12.37
CA SER A 113 -4.46 8.64 -12.61
C SER A 113 -3.86 8.00 -11.36
N ASP A 114 -4.01 8.61 -10.19
CA ASP A 114 -3.39 8.17 -8.95
C ASP A 114 -4.39 7.47 -8.03
N TYR A 115 -5.62 7.27 -8.47
CA TYR A 115 -6.64 6.58 -7.69
C TYR A 115 -6.25 5.11 -7.46
N ARG A 116 -6.44 4.64 -6.23
CA ARG A 116 -6.23 3.24 -5.83
C ARG A 116 -7.51 2.58 -5.32
N GLY A 117 -8.38 3.35 -4.67
CA GLY A 117 -9.63 2.85 -4.09
C GLY A 117 -10.16 3.80 -3.03
N ILE A 118 -11.36 3.53 -2.52
CA ILE A 118 -11.88 4.21 -1.34
C ILE A 118 -12.14 3.27 -0.17
N ARG A 119 -12.31 3.86 1.02
CA ARG A 119 -12.80 3.18 2.20
C ARG A 119 -13.78 4.08 2.95
N VAL A 120 -14.99 3.58 3.18
CA VAL A 120 -15.96 4.22 4.08
C VAL A 120 -15.47 4.06 5.52
N LEU A 121 -15.44 5.18 6.25
CA LEU A 121 -14.98 5.25 7.64
C LEU A 121 -16.16 5.23 8.61
N SER A 122 -17.21 6.00 8.32
CA SER A 122 -18.40 6.07 9.15
C SER A 122 -19.61 6.58 8.37
N LEU A 123 -20.80 6.19 8.83
CA LEU A 123 -22.08 6.66 8.31
C LEU A 123 -22.84 7.36 9.44
N SER A 124 -23.48 8.49 9.14
CA SER A 124 -24.25 9.25 10.13
C SER A 124 -25.57 9.80 9.56
N ARG A 125 -26.47 10.16 10.47
CA ARG A 125 -27.81 10.68 10.16
C ARG A 125 -27.74 12.02 9.41
N GLY A 126 -28.64 12.20 8.45
CA GLY A 126 -28.81 13.43 7.65
C GLY A 126 -29.07 13.11 6.17
N SER A 127 -30.13 12.36 5.87
CA SER A 127 -30.21 11.42 4.73
C SER A 127 -29.22 10.28 4.97
N VAL A 128 -28.10 10.14 4.27
CA VAL A 128 -26.95 9.36 4.75
C VAL A 128 -25.68 10.18 4.54
N VAL A 129 -25.02 10.59 5.62
CA VAL A 129 -23.74 11.31 5.56
C VAL A 129 -22.60 10.30 5.64
N VAL A 130 -21.77 10.28 4.61
CA VAL A 130 -20.67 9.33 4.42
C VAL A 130 -19.35 10.05 4.66
N ASN A 131 -18.62 9.62 5.67
CA ASN A 131 -17.22 9.98 5.85
C ASN A 131 -16.37 8.86 5.25
N TYR A 132 -15.57 9.16 4.24
CA TYR A 132 -14.77 8.17 3.53
C TYR A 132 -13.39 8.73 3.20
N ARG A 133 -12.43 7.84 2.99
CA ARG A 133 -11.10 8.20 2.51
C ARG A 133 -10.87 7.66 1.11
N ILE A 134 -10.23 8.47 0.27
CA ILE A 134 -9.73 8.09 -1.05
C ILE A 134 -8.25 7.75 -0.89
N GLN A 135 -7.87 6.53 -1.25
CA GLN A 135 -6.49 6.09 -1.29
C GLN A 135 -5.86 6.47 -2.62
N LEU A 136 -4.73 7.16 -2.55
CA LEU A 136 -3.97 7.56 -3.72
C LEU A 136 -2.64 6.78 -3.79
N ARG A 137 -2.13 6.59 -4.99
CA ARG A 137 -0.75 6.17 -5.22
C ARG A 137 0.21 7.25 -4.69
N PRO A 138 1.43 6.89 -4.28
CA PRO A 138 2.43 7.86 -3.88
C PRO A 138 2.62 8.92 -4.98
N LEU A 139 2.32 10.17 -4.62
CA LEU A 139 2.51 11.30 -5.50
C LEU A 139 4.01 11.70 -5.51
N PRO A 140 4.56 12.19 -6.64
CA PRO A 140 5.91 12.74 -6.67
C PRO A 140 6.04 13.91 -5.67
N GLY A 141 7.25 14.12 -5.14
CA GLY A 141 7.48 15.01 -3.99
C GLY A 141 7.06 16.47 -4.17
N ASN A 142 6.85 16.93 -5.41
CA ASN A 142 6.39 18.27 -5.75
C ASN A 142 4.86 18.40 -5.88
N ALA A 143 4.09 17.30 -5.80
CA ALA A 143 2.64 17.34 -5.96
C ALA A 143 1.94 17.78 -4.66
N SER A 144 1.07 18.77 -4.78
CA SER A 144 0.23 19.26 -3.67
C SER A 144 -0.99 18.36 -3.47
N LEU A 145 -1.06 17.71 -2.30
CA LEU A 145 -2.19 16.87 -1.92
C LEU A 145 -3.48 17.70 -1.72
N GLU A 146 -3.34 18.98 -1.35
CA GLU A 146 -4.48 19.89 -1.20
C GLU A 146 -5.12 20.23 -2.54
N HIS A 147 -4.30 20.53 -3.57
CA HIS A 147 -4.82 20.72 -4.93
C HIS A 147 -5.53 19.46 -5.42
N ARG A 148 -4.96 18.28 -5.13
CA ARG A 148 -5.58 17.00 -5.47
C ARG A 148 -6.90 16.77 -4.74
N ALA A 149 -7.02 17.21 -3.50
CA ALA A 149 -8.28 17.15 -2.74
C ALA A 149 -9.37 18.04 -3.37
N LEU A 150 -9.02 19.23 -3.85
CA LEU A 150 -9.95 20.11 -4.57
C LEU A 150 -10.39 19.51 -5.91
N GLU A 151 -9.47 18.89 -6.64
CA GLU A 151 -9.80 18.21 -7.90
C GLU A 151 -10.75 17.02 -7.67
N LEU A 152 -10.48 16.18 -6.67
CA LEU A 152 -11.36 15.07 -6.31
C LEU A 152 -12.76 15.54 -5.87
N LEU A 153 -12.84 16.69 -5.21
CA LEU A 153 -14.10 17.33 -4.87
C LEU A 153 -14.87 17.78 -6.11
N ALA A 154 -14.17 18.41 -7.07
CA ALA A 154 -14.76 18.83 -8.33
C ALA A 154 -15.26 17.64 -9.16
N VAL A 155 -14.45 16.57 -9.27
CA VAL A 155 -14.81 15.33 -9.98
C VAL A 155 -16.05 14.67 -9.35
N ALA A 156 -16.12 14.62 -8.02
CA ALA A 156 -17.27 14.04 -7.32
C ALA A 156 -18.57 14.81 -7.58
N ASN A 157 -18.50 16.14 -7.59
CA ASN A 157 -19.67 17.00 -7.81
C ASN A 157 -20.06 17.14 -9.30
N ALA A 158 -19.13 16.87 -10.21
CA ALA A 158 -19.39 16.83 -11.66
C ALA A 158 -19.85 15.46 -12.17
N ALA A 159 -19.84 14.43 -11.32
CA ALA A 159 -20.24 13.08 -11.68
C ALA A 159 -21.70 13.03 -12.16
N ALA A 160 -21.95 12.30 -13.24
CA ALA A 160 -23.31 12.06 -13.74
C ALA A 160 -24.14 11.33 -12.68
N GLN A 161 -25.32 11.86 -12.37
CA GLN A 161 -26.25 11.29 -11.39
C GLN A 161 -27.50 10.74 -12.07
N PRO A 162 -28.24 9.84 -11.40
CA PRO A 162 -29.55 9.42 -11.87
C PRO A 162 -30.45 10.63 -12.18
N HIS A 163 -31.18 10.58 -13.30
CA HIS A 163 -32.04 11.69 -13.74
C HIS A 163 -33.17 12.03 -12.76
N ASN A 164 -33.59 11.06 -11.95
CA ASN A 164 -34.64 11.23 -10.95
C ASN A 164 -34.11 10.71 -9.61
N CYS A 165 -33.74 11.60 -8.70
CA CYS A 165 -33.19 11.26 -7.38
C CYS A 165 -34.26 10.73 -6.41
N SER A 166 -35.06 9.77 -6.88
CA SER A 166 -36.03 9.06 -6.06
C SER A 166 -35.34 7.98 -5.22
N PRO A 167 -35.96 7.55 -4.11
CA PRO A 167 -35.45 6.42 -3.31
C PRO A 167 -35.28 5.12 -4.11
N SER A 168 -36.04 4.96 -5.18
CA SER A 168 -36.04 3.79 -6.07
C SER A 168 -35.05 3.87 -7.23
N ALA A 169 -34.25 4.93 -7.33
CA ALA A 169 -33.32 5.10 -8.44
C ALA A 169 -32.16 4.10 -8.38
N ASP A 170 -31.80 3.57 -9.56
CA ASP A 170 -30.60 2.76 -9.75
C ASP A 170 -29.37 3.67 -9.71
N GLY A 171 -28.77 3.78 -8.52
CA GLY A 171 -27.60 4.61 -8.25
C GLY A 171 -27.80 5.55 -7.07
N LEU A 172 -26.70 6.16 -6.61
CA LEU A 172 -26.71 7.09 -5.49
C LEU A 172 -26.75 8.53 -6.00
N CYS A 173 -27.70 9.31 -5.51
CA CYS A 173 -27.68 10.76 -5.62
C CYS A 173 -26.98 11.32 -4.40
N PHE A 174 -25.90 12.06 -4.60
CA PHE A 174 -25.09 12.57 -3.50
C PHE A 174 -24.45 13.90 -3.83
N THR A 175 -24.00 14.62 -2.81
CA THR A 175 -23.17 15.81 -2.98
C THR A 175 -21.96 15.71 -2.07
N ALA A 176 -20.78 15.97 -2.63
CA ALA A 176 -19.55 16.03 -1.85
C ALA A 176 -19.44 17.41 -1.21
N THR A 177 -19.37 17.45 0.13
CA THR A 177 -19.45 18.69 0.92
C THR A 177 -18.10 19.24 1.33
N SER A 178 -17.11 18.37 1.58
CA SER A 178 -15.77 18.81 1.92
C SER A 178 -14.73 17.78 1.55
N ALA A 179 -13.52 18.28 1.34
CA ALA A 179 -12.32 17.51 1.09
C ALA A 179 -11.23 18.02 2.03
N ARG A 180 -10.60 17.11 2.79
CA ARG A 180 -9.44 17.40 3.61
C ARG A 180 -8.32 16.45 3.23
N ALA A 181 -7.26 17.02 2.67
CA ALA A 181 -6.03 16.30 2.41
C ALA A 181 -5.36 15.95 3.74
N ALA A 182 -5.01 14.68 3.91
CA ALA A 182 -4.16 14.25 5.00
C ALA A 182 -3.23 13.17 4.47
N ARG A 183 -1.93 13.32 4.73
CA ARG A 183 -1.07 12.15 4.63
C ARG A 183 -1.49 11.24 5.78
N ALA A 184 -1.59 9.93 5.54
CA ALA A 184 -1.57 9.01 6.66
C ALA A 184 -0.40 9.46 7.54
N ALA A 185 -0.68 9.76 8.82
CA ALA A 185 0.37 9.62 9.79
C ALA A 185 0.88 8.22 9.50
N THR A 186 2.08 8.13 8.93
CA THR A 186 2.76 6.86 8.94
C THR A 186 2.60 6.45 10.40
N PRO A 187 2.04 5.27 10.72
CA PRO A 187 2.52 4.62 11.93
C PRO A 187 4.02 4.85 11.88
N ALA A 188 4.67 5.23 12.97
CA ALA A 188 6.11 5.14 12.99
C ALA A 188 6.43 3.65 12.76
N VAL A 189 6.35 3.21 11.50
CA VAL A 189 6.94 2.02 10.95
C VAL A 189 8.35 2.34 11.31
N ASN A 190 8.80 1.64 12.34
CA ASN A 190 10.15 1.75 12.77
C ASN A 190 10.92 1.26 11.56
N ASP A 191 11.36 2.17 10.69
CA ASP A 191 11.96 1.82 9.40
C ASP A 191 13.17 0.89 9.67
N THR A 192 13.78 1.03 10.84
CA THR A 192 14.75 0.11 11.43
C THR A 192 14.21 -1.32 11.60
N GLU A 193 13.04 -1.50 12.20
CA GLU A 193 12.39 -2.80 12.38
C GLU A 193 11.94 -3.39 11.03
N LEU A 194 11.44 -2.54 10.13
CA LEU A 194 11.10 -2.94 8.77
C LEU A 194 12.34 -3.47 8.03
N CYS A 195 13.45 -2.76 8.09
CA CYS A 195 14.72 -3.21 7.52
C CYS A 195 15.24 -4.49 8.19
N ARG A 196 15.16 -4.59 9.51
CA ARG A 196 15.55 -5.79 10.27
C ARG A 196 14.73 -7.02 9.89
N SER A 197 13.43 -6.85 9.61
CA SER A 197 12.54 -7.94 9.24
C SER A 197 12.77 -8.49 7.82
N HIS A 198 13.34 -7.69 6.91
CA HIS A 198 13.64 -8.08 5.54
C HIS A 198 15.10 -8.48 5.32
N ALA A 199 15.97 -8.12 6.27
CA ALA A 199 17.36 -8.51 6.30
C ALA A 199 17.51 -10.00 6.65
N PRO A 200 18.58 -10.67 6.20
CA PRO A 200 18.83 -12.04 6.60
C PRO A 200 19.01 -12.12 8.13
N ALA A 201 18.51 -13.19 8.74
CA ALA A 201 18.41 -13.32 10.20
C ALA A 201 19.71 -12.98 10.94
N ASN A 202 20.85 -13.44 10.43
CA ASN A 202 22.18 -13.25 11.01
C ASN A 202 22.75 -11.83 10.83
N PHE A 203 22.19 -11.04 9.91
CA PHE A 203 22.69 -9.70 9.56
C PHE A 203 21.72 -8.58 9.90
N SER A 204 20.50 -8.90 10.34
CA SER A 204 19.41 -7.95 10.60
C SER A 204 19.82 -6.70 11.39
N ARG A 205 20.65 -6.87 12.43
CA ARG A 205 21.14 -5.76 13.28
C ARG A 205 21.99 -4.71 12.56
N PHE A 206 22.58 -5.05 11.42
CA PHE A 206 23.49 -4.16 10.67
C PHE A 206 22.77 -3.30 9.63
N TYR A 207 21.48 -3.56 9.38
CA TYR A 207 20.69 -2.79 8.44
C TYR A 207 19.99 -1.63 9.14
N PHE A 208 20.12 -0.44 8.54
CA PHE A 208 19.43 0.77 8.95
C PHE A 208 18.71 1.42 7.77
N PRO A 209 17.68 2.22 8.05
CA PRO A 209 16.86 2.81 7.01
C PRO A 209 17.54 4.02 6.37
N TYR A 210 17.52 4.09 5.04
CA TYR A 210 17.96 5.23 4.25
C TYR A 210 16.84 5.66 3.29
N ARG A 211 16.27 6.84 3.53
CA ARG A 211 15.17 7.37 2.73
C ARG A 211 15.71 8.13 1.52
N THR A 212 15.24 7.75 0.34
CA THR A 212 15.54 8.41 -0.94
C THR A 212 14.29 9.02 -1.53
N ALA A 213 14.44 9.86 -2.57
CA ALA A 213 13.31 10.41 -3.32
C ALA A 213 12.39 9.33 -3.93
N ASN A 214 12.90 8.11 -4.13
CA ASN A 214 12.21 7.01 -4.80
C ASN A 214 11.75 5.87 -3.86
N GLY A 215 12.00 5.97 -2.55
CA GLY A 215 11.60 4.94 -1.59
C GLY A 215 12.55 4.74 -0.41
N LEU A 216 12.36 3.63 0.31
CA LEU A 216 13.18 3.24 1.46
C LEU A 216 14.21 2.18 1.04
N LEU A 217 15.49 2.48 1.25
CA LEU A 217 16.57 1.50 1.14
C LEU A 217 16.97 1.05 2.55
N CYS A 218 17.12 -0.25 2.73
CA CYS A 218 17.74 -0.81 3.92
C CYS A 218 19.21 -1.05 3.60
N VAL A 219 20.07 -0.27 4.22
CA VAL A 219 21.49 -0.20 3.90
C VAL A 219 22.31 -0.61 5.11
N THR A 220 23.51 -1.08 4.85
CA THR A 220 24.56 -1.29 5.87
C THR A 220 25.61 -0.19 5.76
N ASN A 221 26.52 -0.09 6.73
CA ASN A 221 27.66 0.83 6.64
C ASN A 221 28.62 0.48 5.49
N CYS A 222 28.46 -0.69 4.88
CA CYS A 222 29.22 -1.13 3.72
C CYS A 222 28.62 -0.65 2.38
N THR A 223 27.51 0.09 2.43
CA THR A 223 26.80 0.54 1.23
C THR A 223 27.47 1.77 0.67
N LEU A 224 27.95 1.67 -0.56
CA LEU A 224 28.56 2.81 -1.25
C LEU A 224 27.56 3.96 -1.41
N ASN A 225 28.09 5.20 -1.34
CA ASN A 225 27.32 6.45 -1.53
C ASN A 225 26.26 6.73 -0.45
N VAL A 226 26.39 6.15 0.74
CA VAL A 226 25.59 6.50 1.91
C VAL A 226 26.47 7.27 2.90
N PRO A 227 26.03 8.41 3.46
CA PRO A 227 26.82 9.14 4.45
C PRO A 227 27.20 8.25 5.65
N GLY A 228 28.50 8.21 5.98
CA GLY A 228 29.02 7.34 7.03
C GLY A 228 29.42 5.93 6.57
N SER A 229 29.33 5.63 5.27
CA SER A 229 29.78 4.35 4.73
C SER A 229 31.29 4.19 4.73
N PHE A 230 31.77 2.96 4.89
CA PHE A 230 33.16 2.56 4.73
C PHE A 230 33.27 1.33 3.83
N ASP A 231 34.44 1.13 3.21
CA ASP A 231 34.70 -0.08 2.43
C ASP A 231 34.90 -1.26 3.39
N CYS A 232 33.99 -2.22 3.32
CA CYS A 232 34.03 -3.43 4.14
C CYS A 232 34.78 -4.59 3.49
N HIS A 233 35.34 -4.43 2.27
CA HIS A 233 36.07 -5.50 1.58
C HIS A 233 35.34 -6.87 1.54
N ARG A 234 34.01 -6.85 1.43
CA ARG A 234 33.10 -8.01 1.49
C ARG A 234 33.02 -8.72 2.86
N GLY A 235 33.31 -8.01 3.96
CA GLY A 235 33.05 -8.42 5.35
C GLY A 235 32.70 -7.22 6.22
#